data_AF-A0A4D9DN39-F1
#
_entry.id   AF-A0A4D9DN39-F1
#
_cell.length_a   1.000
_cell.length_b   1.000
_cell.length_c   1.000
_cell.angle_alpha   90.00
_cell.angle_beta   90.00
_cell.angle_gamma   90.00
#
_symmetry.space_group_name_H-M   'P 1'
#
loop_
_entity.id
_entity.type
_entity.pdbx_description
1 polymer ?
#
loop_
_entity_poly.entity_id
_entity_poly.type
_entity_poly.pdbx_seq_one_letter_code
_entity_poly.pdbx_strand_id
1 'polypeptide(L)'
;MSHGPARRKVGIVGFGHLGQYLVRRLQDEGPRHGLELAFVWNRDAGKLQGKVPVSLQLQDLARFPECEVDLVVEVAHPCVVRDHGATFLSGADFMVGSPTALADQATEMRLREAARRGGHTLYVPRGALWGGEDIQRMDDRGVLQGLKVTMIKHPDSFRLEGALRERLGAVRAVLYEGPVRGLCPLAPNNVNTMAAACMAAPSLGFDGVQGCLIADPGLVHPPIPAPR
;
A
#
# COMPACT_ATOMS: atom_id res chain seq x y z
N MET A 1 34.18 11.92 -19.77
CA MET A 1 33.59 10.71 -19.17
C MET A 1 32.08 10.85 -19.24
N SER A 2 31.43 10.12 -20.15
CA SER A 2 29.98 10.18 -20.32
C SER A 2 29.32 9.49 -19.12
N HIS A 3 28.76 10.27 -18.20
CA HIS A 3 27.88 9.72 -17.17
C HIS A 3 26.59 9.34 -17.90
N GLY A 4 26.31 8.04 -18.05
CA GLY A 4 24.99 7.58 -18.46
C GLY A 4 23.92 8.19 -17.54
N PRO A 5 22.65 8.27 -17.98
CA PRO A 5 21.59 8.85 -17.17
C PRO A 5 21.58 8.19 -15.79
N ALA A 6 21.59 9.01 -14.73
CA ALA A 6 21.60 8.53 -13.36
C ALA A 6 20.41 7.60 -13.14
N ARG A 7 20.70 6.35 -12.74
CA ARG A 7 19.66 5.36 -12.46
C ARG A 7 19.01 5.69 -11.13
N ARG A 8 17.69 5.62 -11.09
CA ARG A 8 16.91 5.83 -9.88
C ARG A 8 16.93 4.55 -9.04
N LYS A 9 17.45 4.66 -7.83
CA LYS A 9 17.64 3.58 -6.84
C LYS A 9 16.34 3.34 -6.08
N VAL A 10 15.87 2.10 -6.09
CA VAL A 10 14.58 1.67 -5.51
C VAL A 10 14.81 0.69 -4.37
N GLY A 11 14.36 1.02 -3.17
CA GLY A 11 14.30 0.12 -2.02
C GLY A 11 12.95 -0.56 -1.91
N ILE A 12 12.92 -1.88 -1.69
CA ILE A 12 11.68 -2.65 -1.51
C ILE A 12 11.54 -3.07 -0.05
N VAL A 13 10.43 -2.68 0.58
CA VAL A 13 10.11 -3.01 1.97
C VAL A 13 8.93 -3.99 1.99
N GLY A 14 9.24 -5.26 2.21
CA GLY A 14 8.32 -6.39 2.16
C GLY A 14 8.69 -7.38 1.05
N PHE A 15 8.82 -8.66 1.39
CA PHE A 15 9.21 -9.72 0.44
C PHE A 15 8.18 -10.87 0.38
N GLY A 16 6.89 -10.50 0.46
CA GLY A 16 5.77 -11.38 0.12
C GLY A 16 5.63 -11.58 -1.39
N HIS A 17 4.49 -12.11 -1.84
CA HIS A 17 4.24 -12.36 -3.28
C HIS A 17 4.47 -11.10 -4.16
N LEU A 18 3.89 -9.96 -3.78
CA LEU A 18 4.07 -8.71 -4.52
C LEU A 18 5.51 -8.20 -4.46
N GLY A 19 6.15 -8.24 -3.28
CA GLY A 19 7.55 -7.84 -3.12
C GLY A 19 8.51 -8.67 -3.97
N GLN A 20 8.33 -9.99 -4.01
CA GLN A 20 9.12 -10.88 -4.87
C GLN A 20 8.94 -10.57 -6.35
N TYR A 21 7.69 -10.30 -6.77
CA TYR A 21 7.40 -9.88 -8.14
C TYR A 21 8.10 -8.56 -8.49
N LEU A 22 8.02 -7.55 -7.61
CA LEU A 22 8.65 -6.24 -7.83
C LEU A 22 10.17 -6.35 -7.88
N VAL A 23 10.79 -7.07 -6.95
CA VAL A 23 12.24 -7.31 -6.93
C VAL A 23 12.70 -7.97 -8.23
N ARG A 24 12.00 -9.02 -8.67
CA ARG A 24 12.31 -9.71 -9.93
C ARG A 24 12.18 -8.78 -11.13
N ARG A 25 11.09 -8.01 -11.23
CA ARG A 25 10.88 -7.04 -12.32
C ARG A 25 11.93 -5.94 -12.33
N LEU A 26 12.33 -5.43 -11.17
CA LEU A 26 13.39 -4.44 -11.06
C LEU A 26 14.74 -5.00 -11.48
N GLN A 27 15.04 -6.26 -11.18
CA GLN A 27 16.30 -6.90 -11.59
C GLN A 27 16.31 -7.22 -13.10
N ASP A 28 15.20 -7.77 -13.63
CA ASP A 28 15.11 -8.25 -15.01
C ASP A 28 14.94 -7.09 -16.02
N GLU A 29 14.12 -6.09 -15.68
CA GLU A 29 13.68 -5.03 -16.60
C GLU A 29 14.04 -3.62 -16.13
N GLY A 30 14.26 -3.42 -14.83
CA GLY A 30 14.56 -2.11 -14.22
C GLY A 30 15.66 -1.31 -14.93
N PRO A 31 16.83 -1.90 -15.27
CA PRO A 31 17.89 -1.17 -15.97
C PRO A 31 17.48 -0.57 -17.31
N ARG A 32 16.51 -1.17 -18.01
CA ARG A 32 15.96 -0.64 -19.28
C ARG A 32 15.11 0.61 -19.07
N HIS A 33 14.57 0.77 -17.86
CA HIS A 33 13.76 1.91 -17.43
C HIS A 33 14.54 2.89 -16.56
N GLY A 34 15.87 2.74 -16.43
CA GLY A 34 16.69 3.57 -15.56
C GLY A 34 16.43 3.35 -14.07
N LEU A 35 15.96 2.16 -13.69
CA LEU A 35 15.72 1.77 -12.31
C LEU A 35 16.76 0.74 -11.85
N GLU A 36 17.13 0.81 -10.57
CA GLU A 36 18.07 -0.12 -9.95
C GLU A 36 17.58 -0.51 -8.56
N LEU A 37 17.69 -1.80 -8.21
CA LEU A 37 17.34 -2.29 -6.88
C LEU A 37 18.44 -1.91 -5.88
N ALA A 38 18.11 -1.08 -4.90
CA ALA A 38 19.04 -0.58 -3.89
C ALA A 38 19.12 -1.50 -2.67
N PHE A 39 17.96 -1.89 -2.14
CA PHE A 39 17.84 -2.85 -1.05
C PHE A 39 16.49 -3.55 -1.06
N VAL A 40 16.43 -4.67 -0.34
CA VAL A 40 15.22 -5.39 0.02
C VAL A 40 15.25 -5.60 1.52
N TRP A 41 14.14 -5.27 2.18
CA TRP A 41 13.92 -5.58 3.58
C TRP A 41 12.69 -6.46 3.73
N ASN A 42 12.73 -7.38 4.68
CA ASN A 42 11.55 -8.10 5.15
C ASN A 42 11.69 -8.38 6.64
N ARG A 43 10.58 -8.29 7.40
CA ARG A 43 10.58 -8.54 8.86
C ARG A 43 11.24 -9.86 9.24
N ASP A 44 10.97 -10.89 8.44
CA ASP A 44 11.65 -12.18 8.53
C ASP A 44 12.76 -12.23 7.46
N ALA A 45 13.99 -11.96 7.88
CA ALA A 45 15.17 -11.96 7.01
C ALA A 45 15.43 -13.33 6.36
N GLY A 46 14.96 -14.43 6.98
CA GLY A 46 15.05 -15.78 6.42
C GLY A 46 14.40 -15.90 5.05
N LYS A 47 13.37 -15.10 4.76
CA LYS A 47 12.70 -15.09 3.44
C LYS A 47 13.57 -14.56 2.31
N LEU A 48 14.63 -13.81 2.62
CA LEU A 48 15.56 -13.24 1.64
C LEU A 48 16.71 -14.19 1.30
N GLN A 49 17.03 -15.13 2.20
CA GLN A 49 18.16 -16.04 2.06
C GLN A 49 18.05 -16.88 0.78
N GLY A 50 19.13 -16.89 0.00
CA GLY A 50 19.18 -17.59 -1.29
C GLY A 50 18.32 -16.99 -2.41
N LYS A 51 17.56 -15.92 -2.14
CA LYS A 51 16.66 -15.27 -3.12
C LYS A 51 17.09 -13.85 -3.48
N VAL A 52 17.73 -13.14 -2.56
CA VAL A 52 18.25 -11.78 -2.76
C VAL A 52 19.76 -11.78 -2.44
N PRO A 53 20.63 -11.16 -3.24
CA PRO A 53 22.05 -11.00 -2.90
C PRO A 53 22.25 -10.36 -1.52
N VAL A 54 23.19 -10.85 -0.72
CA VAL A 54 23.42 -10.36 0.66
C VAL A 54 23.68 -8.85 0.70
N SER A 55 24.37 -8.31 -0.31
CA SER A 55 24.64 -6.87 -0.44
C SER A 55 23.38 -6.01 -0.59
N LEU A 56 22.27 -6.59 -1.04
CA LEU A 56 20.99 -5.92 -1.21
C LEU A 56 20.03 -6.22 -0.05
N GLN A 57 20.41 -7.04 0.93
CA GLN A 57 19.54 -7.35 2.07
C GLN A 57 19.75 -6.34 3.20
N LEU A 58 18.81 -5.40 3.33
CA LEU A 58 18.79 -4.51 4.49
C LEU A 58 18.27 -5.32 5.70
N GLN A 59 19.08 -5.43 6.75
CA GLN A 59 18.73 -6.21 7.94
C GLN A 59 17.83 -5.43 8.90
N ASP A 60 18.02 -4.12 8.99
CA ASP A 60 17.30 -3.23 9.90
C ASP A 60 16.90 -1.94 9.18
N LEU A 61 15.62 -1.60 9.24
CA LEU A 61 15.10 -0.35 8.68
C LEU A 61 15.63 0.89 9.40
N ALA A 62 16.12 0.77 10.64
CA ALA A 62 16.80 1.87 11.32
C ALA A 62 18.06 2.33 10.58
N ARG A 63 18.66 1.46 9.77
CA ARG A 63 19.83 1.75 8.93
C ARG A 63 19.48 2.31 7.56
N PHE A 64 18.19 2.56 7.28
CA PHE A 64 17.75 3.22 6.05
C PHE A 64 18.53 4.51 5.71
N PRO A 65 18.85 5.41 6.66
CA PRO A 65 19.61 6.63 6.35
C PRO A 65 21.02 6.39 5.77
N GLU A 66 21.58 5.18 5.94
CA GLU A 66 22.87 4.78 5.35
C GLU A 66 22.73 4.31 3.89
N CYS A 67 21.50 4.10 3.41
CA CYS A 67 21.23 3.57 2.09
C CYS A 67 21.13 4.71 1.06
N GLU A 68 21.84 4.59 -0.05
CA GLU A 68 21.62 5.45 -1.22
C GLU A 68 20.37 4.97 -1.98
N VAL A 69 19.25 5.68 -1.82
CA VAL A 69 17.95 5.30 -2.36
C VAL A 69 17.12 6.53 -2.71
N ASP A 70 16.46 6.50 -3.86
CA ASP A 70 15.66 7.62 -4.37
C ASP A 70 14.15 7.38 -4.22
N LEU A 71 13.74 6.12 -4.04
CA LEU A 71 12.36 5.70 -3.86
C LEU A 71 12.30 4.46 -2.96
N VAL A 72 11.50 4.52 -1.90
CA VAL A 72 11.11 3.35 -1.12
C VAL A 72 9.72 2.89 -1.56
N VAL A 73 9.54 1.61 -1.84
CA VAL A 73 8.24 1.00 -2.13
C VAL A 73 7.90 0.02 -1.02
N GLU A 74 6.88 0.33 -0.22
CA GLU A 74 6.39 -0.54 0.85
C GLU A 74 5.27 -1.43 0.35
N VAL A 75 5.41 -2.75 0.55
CA VAL A 75 4.42 -3.80 0.23
C VAL A 75 4.43 -4.87 1.32
N ALA A 76 4.45 -4.43 2.58
CA ALA A 76 4.59 -5.24 3.77
C ALA A 76 3.34 -5.21 4.67
N HIS A 77 3.10 -4.10 5.35
CA HIS A 77 2.03 -3.95 6.33
C HIS A 77 1.86 -2.47 6.75
N PRO A 78 0.64 -1.99 7.06
CA PRO A 78 0.38 -0.63 7.55
C PRO A 78 1.25 -0.17 8.72
N CYS A 79 1.64 -1.09 9.61
CA CYS A 79 2.49 -0.74 10.74
C CYS A 79 3.88 -0.24 10.30
N VAL A 80 4.42 -0.76 9.19
CA VAL A 80 5.72 -0.31 8.67
C VAL A 80 5.64 1.13 8.18
N VAL A 81 4.52 1.49 7.56
CA VAL A 81 4.22 2.87 7.14
C VAL A 81 4.16 3.80 8.35
N ARG A 82 3.45 3.40 9.41
CA ARG A 82 3.34 4.15 10.66
C ARG A 82 4.70 4.35 11.34
N ASP A 83 5.50 3.29 11.42
CA ASP A 83 6.71 3.25 12.23
C ASP A 83 7.94 3.84 11.49
N HIS A 84 8.01 3.68 10.16
CA HIS A 84 9.19 4.05 9.37
C HIS A 84 8.91 5.04 8.22
N GLY A 85 7.65 5.29 7.85
CA GLY A 85 7.31 6.10 6.67
C GLY A 85 7.85 7.53 6.73
N ALA A 86 7.87 8.15 7.91
CA ALA A 86 8.43 9.49 8.09
C ALA A 86 9.95 9.51 7.89
N THR A 87 10.64 8.44 8.32
CA THR A 87 12.08 8.26 8.10
C THR A 87 12.37 8.08 6.62
N PHE A 88 11.56 7.30 5.89
CA PHE A 88 11.72 7.16 4.43
C PHE A 88 11.61 8.51 3.72
N LEU A 89 10.56 9.29 4.04
CA LEU A 89 10.32 10.61 3.47
C LEU A 89 11.35 11.67 3.88
N SER A 90 12.26 11.38 4.81
CA SER A 90 13.35 12.30 5.15
C SER A 90 14.56 12.20 4.21
N GLY A 91 14.64 11.14 3.38
CA GLY A 91 15.76 10.93 2.47
C GLY A 91 15.40 10.34 1.10
N ALA A 92 14.15 9.95 0.87
CA ALA A 92 13.70 9.41 -0.42
C ALA A 92 12.21 9.69 -0.65
N ASP A 93 11.78 9.60 -1.91
CA ASP A 93 10.36 9.47 -2.19
C ASP A 93 9.84 8.15 -1.60
N PHE A 94 8.55 8.10 -1.26
CA PHE A 94 7.96 6.95 -0.62
C PHE A 94 6.65 6.55 -1.29
N MET A 95 6.56 5.32 -1.80
CA MET A 95 5.33 4.71 -2.28
C MET A 95 4.75 3.77 -1.23
N VAL A 96 3.57 4.13 -0.71
CA VAL A 96 2.88 3.37 0.34
C VAL A 96 1.92 2.33 -0.23
N GLY A 97 2.32 1.07 -0.31
CA GLY A 97 1.46 -0.02 -0.78
C GLY A 97 0.39 -0.45 0.22
N SER A 98 0.51 -0.03 1.48
CA SER A 98 -0.45 -0.24 2.56
C SER A 98 -1.16 1.08 2.98
N PRO A 99 -1.96 1.73 2.11
CA PRO A 99 -2.54 3.04 2.37
C PRO A 99 -3.57 3.07 3.50
N THR A 100 -4.02 1.91 3.99
CA THR A 100 -4.88 1.82 5.19
C THR A 100 -4.21 2.39 6.44
N ALA A 101 -2.88 2.52 6.48
CA ALA A 101 -2.15 3.24 7.52
C ALA A 101 -2.55 4.73 7.61
N LEU A 102 -2.97 5.34 6.50
CA LEU A 102 -3.34 6.75 6.43
C LEU A 102 -4.72 7.04 7.05
N ALA A 103 -5.48 6.00 7.39
CA ALA A 103 -6.69 6.14 8.18
C ALA A 103 -6.40 6.54 9.63
N ASP A 104 -5.17 6.37 10.12
CA ASP A 104 -4.73 6.97 11.37
C ASP A 104 -4.28 8.42 11.11
N GLN A 105 -5.02 9.38 11.66
CA GLN A 105 -4.78 10.81 11.40
C GLN A 105 -3.39 11.26 11.86
N ALA A 106 -2.89 10.72 12.98
CA ALA A 106 -1.56 11.04 13.48
C ALA A 106 -0.47 10.57 12.52
N THR A 107 -0.62 9.37 11.95
CA THR A 107 0.26 8.83 10.90
C THR A 107 0.19 9.69 9.64
N GLU A 108 -1.01 9.99 9.13
CA GLU A 108 -1.18 10.81 7.92
C GLU A 108 -0.51 12.18 8.05
N MET A 109 -0.78 12.90 9.15
CA MET A 109 -0.19 14.23 9.41
C MET A 109 1.34 14.17 9.47
N ARG A 110 1.88 13.17 10.18
CA ARG A 110 3.34 12.98 10.31
C ARG A 110 4.00 12.74 8.95
N LEU A 111 3.38 11.94 8.08
CA LEU A 111 3.92 11.70 6.74
C LEU A 111 3.81 12.94 5.84
N ARG A 112 2.71 13.70 5.91
CA ARG A 112 2.59 14.96 5.17
C ARG A 112 3.64 15.98 5.60
N GLU A 113 3.91 16.08 6.89
CA GLU A 113 4.96 16.96 7.42
C GLU A 113 6.35 16.49 6.99
N ALA A 114 6.64 15.19 7.10
CA ALA A 114 7.92 14.61 6.66
C ALA A 114 8.17 14.86 5.17
N ALA A 115 7.17 14.62 4.31
CA ALA A 115 7.24 14.89 2.88
C ALA A 115 7.58 16.36 2.60
N ARG A 116 6.88 17.30 3.25
CA ARG A 116 7.15 18.75 3.09
C ARG A 116 8.55 19.14 3.57
N ARG A 117 8.99 18.63 4.71
CA ARG A 117 10.30 18.95 5.31
C ARG A 117 11.46 18.35 4.52
N GLY A 118 11.31 17.13 4.03
CA GLY A 118 12.34 16.42 3.26
C GLY A 118 12.38 16.83 1.79
N GLY A 119 11.37 17.53 1.28
CA GLY A 119 11.26 17.83 -0.15
C GLY A 119 10.95 16.58 -0.99
N HIS A 120 10.38 15.56 -0.37
CA HIS A 120 10.08 14.26 -0.98
C HIS A 120 8.59 14.04 -1.13
N THR A 121 8.22 13.14 -2.04
CA THR A 121 6.82 12.86 -2.37
C THR A 121 6.36 11.53 -1.76
N LEU A 122 5.19 11.57 -1.11
CA LEU A 122 4.45 10.36 -0.74
C LEU A 122 3.51 9.98 -1.90
N TYR A 123 3.76 8.83 -2.53
CA TYR A 123 2.93 8.25 -3.56
C TYR A 123 1.98 7.21 -2.98
N VAL A 124 0.69 7.33 -3.32
CA VAL A 124 -0.32 6.30 -3.02
C VAL A 124 -0.65 5.58 -4.32
N PRO A 125 -0.30 4.29 -4.46
CA PRO A 125 -0.62 3.54 -5.66
C PRO A 125 -2.15 3.36 -5.74
N ARG A 126 -2.73 3.67 -6.90
CA ARG A 126 -4.16 3.47 -7.16
C ARG A 126 -4.62 2.04 -6.98
N GLY A 127 -3.74 1.07 -7.17
CA GLY A 127 -4.08 -0.36 -7.15
C GLY A 127 -5.26 -0.66 -8.07
N ALA A 128 -6.26 -1.36 -7.55
CA ALA A 128 -7.49 -1.70 -8.27
C ALA A 128 -8.54 -0.57 -8.31
N LEU A 129 -8.21 0.65 -7.87
CA LEU A 129 -9.13 1.79 -7.95
C LEU A 129 -9.20 2.30 -9.40
N TRP A 130 -10.24 1.87 -10.11
CA TRP A 130 -10.62 2.45 -11.39
C TRP A 130 -11.35 3.78 -11.16
N GLY A 131 -11.01 4.81 -11.94
CA GLY A 131 -11.59 6.15 -11.78
C GLY A 131 -10.97 7.02 -10.67
N GLY A 132 -9.83 6.62 -10.08
CA GLY A 132 -9.16 7.44 -9.05
C GLY A 132 -8.82 8.86 -9.52
N GLU A 133 -8.39 9.01 -10.79
CA GLU A 133 -8.13 10.32 -11.40
C GLU A 133 -9.40 11.16 -11.57
N ASP A 134 -10.53 10.52 -11.89
CA ASP A 134 -11.80 11.23 -12.05
C ASP A 134 -12.37 11.67 -10.70
N ILE A 135 -12.24 10.83 -9.66
CA ILE A 135 -12.53 11.20 -8.27
C ILE A 135 -11.71 12.44 -7.88
N GLN A 136 -10.40 12.42 -8.12
CA GLN A 136 -9.51 13.54 -7.82
C GLN A 136 -9.90 14.81 -8.59
N ARG A 137 -10.17 14.70 -9.90
CA ARG A 137 -10.62 15.85 -10.70
C ARG A 137 -11.95 16.41 -10.21
N MET A 138 -12.88 15.58 -9.74
CA MET A 138 -14.15 16.04 -9.17
C MET A 138 -13.96 16.75 -7.83
N ASP A 139 -13.06 16.24 -6.99
CA ASP A 139 -12.68 16.84 -5.71
C ASP A 139 -12.01 18.20 -5.92
N ASP A 140 -11.01 18.27 -6.80
CA ASP A 140 -10.27 19.50 -7.15
C ASP A 140 -11.20 20.60 -7.72
N ARG A 141 -12.29 20.21 -8.39
CA ARG A 141 -13.31 21.13 -8.92
C ARG A 141 -14.39 21.51 -7.90
N GLY A 142 -14.38 20.93 -6.70
CA GLY A 142 -15.40 21.15 -5.68
C GLY A 142 -16.78 20.57 -6.05
N VAL A 143 -16.85 19.62 -6.99
CA VAL A 143 -18.11 19.00 -7.43
C VAL A 143 -18.36 17.63 -6.81
N LEU A 144 -17.37 17.06 -6.11
CA LEU A 144 -17.52 15.79 -5.40
C LEU A 144 -18.36 15.98 -4.12
N GLN A 145 -19.62 15.55 -4.15
CA GLN A 145 -20.54 15.68 -3.00
C GLN A 145 -20.54 14.46 -2.07
N GLY A 146 -20.10 13.31 -2.58
CA GLY A 146 -20.07 12.06 -1.82
C GLY A 146 -19.41 10.95 -2.62
N LEU A 147 -18.83 9.99 -1.90
CA LEU A 147 -18.18 8.83 -2.48
C LEU A 147 -18.50 7.60 -1.63
N LYS A 148 -19.02 6.54 -2.27
CA LYS A 148 -19.23 5.24 -1.67
C LYS A 148 -18.48 4.18 -2.47
N VAL A 149 -17.63 3.40 -1.81
CA VAL A 149 -16.92 2.28 -2.40
C VAL A 149 -17.48 0.99 -1.81
N THR A 150 -18.08 0.16 -2.66
CA THR A 150 -18.62 -1.16 -2.26
C THR A 150 -17.71 -2.26 -2.80
N MET A 151 -17.29 -3.17 -1.92
CA MET A 151 -16.52 -4.36 -2.29
C MET A 151 -17.32 -5.61 -1.92
N ILE A 152 -17.55 -6.45 -2.92
CA ILE A 152 -18.24 -7.72 -2.78
C ILE A 152 -17.23 -8.82 -3.07
N LYS A 153 -17.07 -9.76 -2.14
CA LYS A 153 -16.18 -10.92 -2.32
C LYS A 153 -16.85 -12.19 -1.80
N HIS A 154 -16.37 -13.33 -2.27
CA HIS A 154 -16.66 -14.61 -1.63
C HIS A 154 -16.18 -14.55 -0.15
N PRO A 155 -16.94 -15.10 0.81
CA PRO A 155 -16.56 -15.14 2.23
C PRO A 155 -15.10 -15.54 2.47
N ASP A 156 -14.62 -16.58 1.80
CA ASP A 156 -13.26 -17.11 1.99
C ASP A 156 -12.14 -16.19 1.46
N SER A 157 -12.47 -15.22 0.59
CA SER A 157 -11.51 -14.25 0.08
C SER A 157 -11.22 -13.11 1.08
N PHE A 158 -11.98 -13.05 2.16
CA PHE A 158 -11.79 -12.07 3.22
C PHE A 158 -10.82 -12.60 4.28
N ARG A 159 -9.64 -11.98 4.38
CA ARG A 159 -8.76 -12.15 5.55
C ARG A 159 -9.25 -11.28 6.70
N LEU A 160 -10.42 -11.60 7.24
CA LEU A 160 -11.06 -10.87 8.33
C LEU A 160 -10.81 -11.56 9.67
N GLU A 161 -10.70 -10.75 10.72
CA GLU A 161 -10.53 -11.18 12.10
C GLU A 161 -11.63 -10.55 12.97
N GLY A 162 -11.86 -11.11 14.16
CA GLY A 162 -12.82 -10.59 15.14
C GLY A 162 -14.28 -10.54 14.64
N ALA A 163 -15.00 -9.50 15.05
CA ALA A 163 -16.44 -9.36 14.83
C ALA A 163 -16.88 -9.42 13.35
N LEU A 164 -16.03 -9.02 12.41
CA LEU A 164 -16.35 -9.13 10.97
C LEU A 164 -16.33 -10.57 10.46
N ARG A 165 -15.50 -11.43 11.06
CA ARG A 165 -15.45 -12.86 10.73
C ARG A 165 -16.67 -13.61 11.25
N GLU A 166 -17.17 -13.24 12.42
CA GLU A 166 -18.37 -13.85 13.02
C GLU A 166 -19.63 -13.62 12.16
N ARG A 167 -19.62 -12.59 11.33
CA ARG A 167 -20.71 -12.26 10.39
C ARG A 167 -20.64 -12.99 9.06
N LEU A 168 -19.59 -13.79 8.81
CA LEU A 168 -19.50 -14.62 7.61
C LEU A 168 -20.47 -15.80 7.77
N GLY A 169 -21.40 -15.95 6.82
CA GLY A 169 -22.40 -17.00 6.83
C GLY A 169 -22.69 -17.56 5.45
N ALA A 170 -23.62 -18.51 5.39
CA ALA A 170 -24.04 -19.17 4.15
C ALA A 170 -24.90 -18.31 3.21
N VAL A 171 -25.21 -17.06 3.62
CA VAL A 171 -26.01 -16.10 2.86
C VAL A 171 -25.23 -14.81 2.63
N ARG A 172 -25.61 -14.09 1.59
CA ARG A 172 -25.06 -12.76 1.31
C ARG A 172 -25.31 -11.82 2.50
N ALA A 173 -24.26 -11.19 2.99
CA ALA A 173 -24.32 -10.34 4.18
C ALA A 173 -23.46 -9.08 4.03
N VAL A 174 -24.00 -7.94 4.46
CA VAL A 174 -23.21 -6.70 4.66
C VAL A 174 -22.41 -6.88 5.94
N LEU A 175 -21.09 -6.98 5.81
CA LEU A 175 -20.17 -7.12 6.94
C LEU A 175 -19.89 -5.78 7.60
N TYR A 176 -19.82 -4.72 6.78
CA TYR A 176 -19.55 -3.37 7.23
C TYR A 176 -20.20 -2.36 6.29
N GLU A 177 -20.74 -1.28 6.84
CA GLU A 177 -21.17 -0.10 6.12
C GLU A 177 -20.95 1.14 7.00
N GLY A 178 -20.18 2.11 6.51
CA GLY A 178 -19.85 3.32 7.24
C GLY A 178 -18.56 4.00 6.74
N PRO A 179 -18.03 4.99 7.47
CA PRO A 179 -16.79 5.68 7.10
C PRO A 179 -15.59 4.74 6.91
N VAL A 180 -14.81 4.94 5.86
CA VAL A 180 -13.63 4.10 5.58
C VAL A 180 -12.63 4.12 6.75
N ARG A 181 -12.56 5.21 7.54
CA ARG A 181 -11.73 5.30 8.75
C ARG A 181 -11.94 4.12 9.70
N GLY A 182 -13.20 3.78 9.98
CA GLY A 182 -13.54 2.68 10.89
C GLY A 182 -13.27 1.30 10.29
N LEU A 183 -13.21 1.21 8.96
CA LEU A 183 -13.02 -0.05 8.24
C LEU A 183 -11.54 -0.45 8.10
N CYS A 184 -10.66 0.52 7.90
CA CYS A 184 -9.22 0.29 7.71
C CYS A 184 -8.56 -0.58 8.80
N PRO A 185 -8.77 -0.35 10.11
CA PRO A 185 -8.17 -1.21 11.14
C PRO A 185 -8.80 -2.61 11.20
N LEU A 186 -10.06 -2.78 10.78
CA LEU A 186 -10.76 -4.05 10.83
C LEU A 186 -10.39 -4.99 9.67
N ALA A 187 -10.01 -4.40 8.52
CA ALA A 187 -9.74 -5.15 7.29
C ALA A 187 -8.52 -4.61 6.51
N PRO A 188 -7.37 -4.38 7.15
CA PRO A 188 -6.25 -3.60 6.60
C PRO A 188 -5.69 -4.13 5.28
N ASN A 189 -5.75 -5.45 5.07
CA ASN A 189 -5.26 -6.10 3.84
C ASN A 189 -6.29 -6.15 2.71
N ASN A 190 -7.55 -5.80 2.99
CA ASN A 190 -8.65 -5.97 2.04
C ASN A 190 -9.13 -4.64 1.45
N VAL A 191 -8.88 -3.52 2.13
CA VAL A 191 -9.51 -2.23 1.83
C VAL A 191 -8.53 -1.16 1.35
N ASN A 192 -7.35 -1.56 0.85
CA ASN A 192 -6.37 -0.64 0.26
C ASN A 192 -6.98 0.21 -0.87
N THR A 193 -7.84 -0.36 -1.70
CA THR A 193 -8.57 0.39 -2.76
C THR A 193 -9.46 1.49 -2.17
N MET A 194 -10.13 1.22 -1.05
CA MET A 194 -10.99 2.21 -0.38
C MET A 194 -10.14 3.31 0.26
N ALA A 195 -9.02 2.96 0.90
CA ALA A 195 -8.08 3.92 1.45
C ALA A 195 -7.45 4.80 0.36
N ALA A 196 -7.11 4.23 -0.81
CA ALA A 196 -6.66 5.01 -1.96
C ALA A 196 -7.75 5.97 -2.47
N ALA A 197 -9.02 5.57 -2.44
CA ALA A 197 -10.14 6.45 -2.79
C ALA A 197 -10.27 7.63 -1.82
N CYS A 198 -10.03 7.42 -0.53
CA CYS A 198 -10.01 8.50 0.46
C CYS A 198 -8.92 9.53 0.14
N MET A 199 -7.75 9.07 -0.29
CA MET A 199 -6.64 9.95 -0.68
C MET A 199 -6.90 10.68 -2.01
N ALA A 200 -7.69 10.08 -2.90
CA ALA A 200 -8.13 10.71 -4.14
C ALA A 200 -9.26 11.72 -3.94
N ALA A 201 -9.97 11.66 -2.81
CA ALA A 201 -11.08 12.56 -2.47
C ALA A 201 -10.79 13.35 -1.17
N PRO A 202 -9.76 14.22 -1.14
CA PRO A 202 -9.32 14.87 0.09
C PRO A 202 -10.40 15.74 0.76
N SER A 203 -11.38 16.27 0.02
CA SER A 203 -12.51 17.01 0.63
C SER A 203 -13.42 16.13 1.51
N LEU A 204 -13.51 14.82 1.20
CA LEU A 204 -14.26 13.85 1.98
C LEU A 204 -13.37 13.11 2.99
N GLY A 205 -12.16 12.73 2.56
CA GLY A 205 -11.19 11.98 3.36
C GLY A 205 -11.74 10.66 3.91
N PHE A 206 -11.08 10.13 4.95
CA PHE A 206 -11.45 8.83 5.54
C PHE A 206 -12.77 8.86 6.33
N ASP A 207 -13.25 10.04 6.74
CA ASP A 207 -14.50 10.21 7.49
C ASP A 207 -15.73 10.36 6.58
N GLY A 208 -15.56 11.05 5.44
CA GLY A 208 -16.65 11.30 4.49
C GLY A 208 -16.87 10.16 3.50
N VAL A 209 -15.79 9.49 3.05
CA VAL A 209 -15.90 8.36 2.11
C VAL A 209 -16.54 7.16 2.81
N GLN A 210 -17.60 6.63 2.21
CA GLN A 210 -18.34 5.48 2.74
C GLN A 210 -17.80 4.17 2.17
N GLY A 211 -17.35 3.26 3.04
CA GLY A 211 -16.97 1.89 2.69
C GLY A 211 -18.11 0.92 2.94
N CYS A 212 -18.35 0.01 2.01
CA CYS A 212 -19.29 -1.11 2.20
C CYS A 212 -18.61 -2.44 1.85
N LEU A 213 -18.56 -3.36 2.81
CA LEU A 213 -18.08 -4.72 2.60
C LEU A 213 -19.25 -5.69 2.59
N ILE A 214 -19.34 -6.49 1.53
CA ILE A 214 -20.35 -7.50 1.35
C ILE A 214 -19.67 -8.86 1.14
N ALA A 215 -20.04 -9.83 1.96
CA ALA A 215 -19.79 -11.24 1.69
C ALA A 215 -20.91 -11.79 0.83
N ASP A 216 -20.56 -12.45 -0.27
CA ASP A 216 -21.52 -13.08 -1.18
C ASP A 216 -21.03 -14.49 -1.55
N PRO A 217 -21.58 -15.55 -0.94
CA PRO A 217 -21.23 -16.94 -1.25
C PRO A 217 -21.56 -17.35 -2.70
N GLY A 218 -22.40 -16.59 -3.40
CA GLY A 218 -22.72 -16.84 -4.82
C GLY A 218 -21.61 -16.41 -5.78
N LEU A 219 -20.59 -15.68 -5.31
CA LEU A 219 -19.43 -15.33 -6.12
C LEU A 219 -18.46 -16.51 -6.23
N VAL A 220 -17.91 -16.72 -7.43
CA VAL A 220 -16.89 -17.75 -7.65
C VAL A 220 -15.70 -17.47 -6.72
N HIS A 221 -15.36 -18.46 -5.89
CA HIS A 221 -14.12 -18.43 -5.13
C HIS A 221 -12.95 -18.44 -6.14
N PRO A 222 -12.17 -17.34 -6.28
CA PRO A 222 -11.00 -17.40 -7.14
C PRO A 222 -10.06 -18.47 -6.59
N PRO A 223 -9.53 -19.38 -7.43
CA PRO A 223 -8.61 -20.40 -6.94
C PRO A 223 -7.46 -19.69 -6.24
N ILE A 224 -7.26 -20.00 -4.94
CA ILE A 224 -6.07 -19.58 -4.22
C ILE A 224 -4.91 -20.16 -5.03
N PRO A 225 -3.98 -19.33 -5.56
CA PRO A 225 -2.83 -19.87 -6.24
C PRO A 225 -2.13 -20.81 -5.28
N ALA A 226 -2.05 -22.09 -5.65
CA ALA A 226 -1.36 -23.10 -4.87
C ALA A 226 0.04 -22.58 -4.52
N PRO A 227 0.55 -22.83 -3.29
CA PRO A 227 1.92 -22.48 -2.98
C PRO A 227 2.83 -23.18 -3.99
N ARG A 228 3.46 -22.39 -4.88
CA ARG A 228 4.56 -22.83 -5.72
C ARG A 228 5.87 -22.55 -5.00
#